data_AF-A0AAV2LK96-F1
#
_entry.id   AF-A0AAV2LK96-F1
#
_cell.length_a   1.000
_cell.length_b   1.000
_cell.length_c   1.000
_cell.angle_alpha   90.00
_cell.angle_beta   90.00
_cell.angle_gamma   90.00
#
_symmetry.space_group_name_H-M   'P 1'
#
loop_
_entity.id
_entity.type
_entity.pdbx_description
1 polymer ?
#
loop_
_entity_poly.entity_id
_entity_poly.type
_entity_poly.pdbx_seq_one_letter_code
_entity_poly.pdbx_strand_id
1 'polypeptide(L)'
;MVSLIYLLQVKRTLFINGISKYAEESQIKQHFEQAYENCLVLEARICFNVAKLMSLNGERKKTERSKKFFTDLMAKEHVPTMINPKPCGHLCCCTITGCEEEEAVSFYTKREAKLKEEYRKEKEKVHTKPLGMAFVTFQNEAMTAV
;
A
#
# COMPACT_ATOMS: atom_id res chain seq x y z
N MET A 1 -32.72 -2.32 0.75
CA MET A 1 -32.02 -2.09 2.03
C MET A 1 -30.53 -1.96 1.75
N VAL A 2 -30.04 -0.72 1.59
CA VAL A 2 -28.61 -0.43 1.42
C VAL A 2 -28.14 0.11 2.76
N SER A 3 -27.46 -0.74 3.54
CA SER A 3 -27.02 -0.44 4.89
C SER A 3 -25.68 0.27 4.90
N LEU A 4 -25.63 1.40 5.63
CA LEU A 4 -24.47 2.10 6.20
C LEU A 4 -23.47 2.77 5.23
N ILE A 5 -23.80 4.01 4.84
CA ILE A 5 -22.86 5.03 4.37
C ILE A 5 -22.07 5.53 5.59
N TYR A 6 -20.79 5.18 5.73
CA TYR A 6 -19.91 5.78 6.73
C TYR A 6 -19.33 7.10 6.18
N LEU A 7 -19.67 8.21 6.85
CA LEU A 7 -19.29 9.59 6.50
C LEU A 7 -17.80 9.88 6.76
N LEU A 8 -16.94 9.67 5.75
CA LEU A 8 -15.75 10.51 5.59
C LEU A 8 -16.16 11.69 4.70
N GLN A 9 -16.79 12.71 5.30
CA GLN A 9 -17.39 13.82 4.58
C GLN A 9 -16.31 14.80 4.07
N VAL A 10 -15.70 14.51 2.92
CA VAL A 10 -15.27 15.57 1.99
C VAL A 10 -16.54 15.98 1.28
N LYS A 11 -16.97 17.24 1.38
CA LYS A 11 -18.36 17.71 1.17
C LYS A 11 -19.12 17.27 -0.10
N ARG A 12 -18.48 16.61 -1.07
CA ARG A 12 -19.06 16.09 -2.31
C ARG A 12 -18.68 14.64 -2.65
N THR A 13 -17.97 13.94 -1.78
CA THR A 13 -17.51 12.56 -2.04
C THR A 13 -18.07 11.62 -0.97
N LEU A 14 -18.79 10.59 -1.41
CA LEU A 14 -19.30 9.53 -0.54
C LEU A 14 -18.43 8.29 -0.62
N PHE A 15 -18.23 7.65 0.53
CA PHE A 15 -17.70 6.30 0.61
C PHE A 15 -18.85 5.29 0.63
N ILE A 16 -18.81 4.33 -0.30
CA ILE A 16 -19.91 3.41 -0.56
C ILE A 16 -19.41 1.98 -0.45
N ASN A 17 -20.16 1.15 0.25
CA ASN A 17 -19.88 -0.26 0.46
C ASN A 17 -21.02 -1.13 -0.12
N GLY A 18 -20.75 -2.42 -0.34
CA GLY A 18 -21.73 -3.37 -0.84
C GLY A 18 -21.96 -3.30 -2.35
N ILE A 19 -21.03 -2.69 -3.11
CA ILE A 19 -21.08 -2.73 -4.57
C ILE A 19 -20.55 -4.06 -5.10
N SER A 20 -21.01 -4.48 -6.28
CA SER A 20 -20.48 -5.67 -6.94
C SER A 20 -18.97 -5.54 -7.15
N LYS A 21 -18.21 -6.61 -6.86
CA LYS A 21 -16.76 -6.66 -7.12
C LYS A 21 -16.41 -6.60 -8.61
N TYR A 22 -17.38 -6.85 -9.48
CA TYR A 22 -17.23 -6.78 -10.93
C TYR A 22 -17.82 -5.49 -11.52
N ALA A 23 -18.28 -4.57 -10.67
CA ALA A 23 -18.79 -3.29 -11.14
C ALA A 23 -17.66 -2.46 -11.74
N GLU A 24 -17.91 -1.88 -12.89
CA GLU A 24 -17.05 -0.86 -13.49
C GLU A 24 -17.43 0.53 -12.98
N GLU A 25 -16.47 1.46 -13.04
CA GLU A 25 -16.70 2.86 -12.62
C GLU A 25 -17.88 3.49 -13.37
N SER A 26 -18.01 3.20 -14.67
CA SER A 26 -19.13 3.66 -15.52
C SER A 26 -20.49 3.21 -15.01
N GLN A 27 -20.59 1.94 -14.56
CA GLN A 27 -21.82 1.36 -14.04
C GLN A 27 -22.20 1.97 -12.69
N ILE A 28 -21.20 2.27 -11.84
CA ILE A 28 -21.43 2.96 -10.57
C ILE A 28 -21.96 4.37 -10.84
N LYS A 29 -21.36 5.12 -11.76
CA LYS A 29 -21.85 6.45 -12.15
C LYS A 29 -23.29 6.39 -12.64
N GLN A 30 -23.55 5.53 -13.62
CA GLN A 30 -24.88 5.37 -14.22
C GLN A 30 -25.95 5.02 -13.18
N HIS A 31 -25.62 4.16 -12.20
CA HIS A 31 -26.56 3.81 -11.13
C HIS A 31 -27.04 5.04 -10.35
N PHE A 32 -26.14 5.93 -9.93
CA PHE A 32 -26.51 7.12 -9.18
C PHE A 32 -27.25 8.15 -10.03
N GLU A 33 -26.84 8.35 -11.28
CA GLU A 33 -27.49 9.29 -12.20
C GLU A 33 -28.91 8.84 -12.61
N GLN A 34 -29.17 7.53 -12.63
CA GLN A 34 -30.50 6.98 -12.87
C GLN A 34 -31.39 6.93 -11.63
N ALA A 35 -30.80 6.74 -10.45
CA ALA A 35 -31.55 6.62 -9.20
C ALA A 35 -32.03 7.96 -8.64
N TYR A 36 -31.36 9.07 -8.97
CA TYR A 36 -31.63 10.39 -8.42
C TYR A 36 -31.69 11.46 -9.52
N GLU A 37 -32.80 12.18 -9.62
CA GLU A 37 -32.95 13.29 -10.56
C GLU A 37 -31.92 14.39 -10.30
N ASN A 38 -31.42 15.03 -11.36
CA ASN A 38 -30.37 16.06 -11.31
C ASN A 38 -29.06 15.63 -10.62
N CYS A 39 -28.84 14.32 -10.45
CA CYS A 39 -27.60 13.78 -9.92
C CYS A 39 -26.55 13.68 -11.02
N LEU A 40 -25.41 14.35 -10.81
CA LEU A 40 -24.24 14.31 -11.68
C LEU A 40 -23.04 13.75 -10.92
N VAL A 41 -22.50 12.63 -11.41
CA VAL A 41 -21.33 11.98 -10.83
C VAL A 41 -20.09 12.36 -11.62
N LEU A 42 -19.19 13.12 -10.99
CA LEU A 42 -17.92 13.50 -11.60
C LEU A 42 -16.99 12.29 -11.71
N GLU A 43 -16.87 11.53 -10.62
CA GLU A 43 -15.87 10.49 -10.51
C GLU A 43 -16.37 9.33 -9.64
N ALA A 44 -16.04 8.11 -10.03
CA ALA A 44 -16.20 6.93 -9.20
C ALA A 44 -14.84 6.24 -9.14
N ARG A 45 -14.32 5.97 -7.95
CA ARG A 45 -13.03 5.30 -7.72
C ARG A 45 -13.24 4.03 -6.93
N ILE A 46 -12.99 2.89 -7.55
CA ILE A 46 -13.10 1.58 -6.90
C ILE A 46 -11.96 1.40 -5.89
N CYS A 47 -12.28 0.83 -4.73
CA CYS A 47 -11.31 0.50 -3.70
C CYS A 47 -10.75 -0.91 -3.91
N PHE A 48 -9.43 -1.03 -3.83
CA PHE A 48 -8.69 -2.27 -4.03
C PHE A 48 -7.91 -2.67 -2.78
N ASN A 49 -7.65 -3.97 -2.63
CA ASN A 49 -6.81 -4.46 -1.55
C ASN A 49 -5.34 -4.10 -1.78
N VAL A 50 -4.85 -3.12 -1.02
CA VAL A 50 -3.45 -2.63 -1.07
C VAL A 50 -2.62 -3.04 0.16
N ALA A 51 -3.12 -3.93 1.02
CA ALA A 51 -2.47 -4.27 2.30
C ALA A 51 -1.04 -4.80 2.10
N LYS A 52 -0.84 -5.70 1.13
CA LYS A 52 0.49 -6.24 0.80
C LYS A 52 1.41 -5.15 0.23
N LEU A 53 0.89 -4.27 -0.62
CA LEU A 53 1.63 -3.16 -1.21
C LEU A 53 2.12 -2.18 -0.12
N MET A 54 1.26 -1.86 0.85
CA MET A 54 1.60 -1.03 2.01
C MET A 54 2.68 -1.68 2.88
N SER A 55 2.54 -2.98 3.17
CA SER A 55 3.53 -3.76 3.91
C SER A 55 4.90 -3.74 3.23
N LEU A 56 4.95 -4.01 1.91
CA LEU A 56 6.18 -3.97 1.12
C LEU A 56 6.83 -2.58 1.13
N ASN A 57 6.05 -1.51 0.99
CA ASN A 57 6.58 -0.15 1.08
C ASN A 57 7.12 0.18 2.48
N GLY A 58 6.46 -0.31 3.54
CA GLY A 58 6.95 -0.17 4.91
C GLY A 58 8.31 -0.84 5.12
N GLU A 59 8.45 -2.09 4.67
CA GLU A 59 9.72 -2.83 4.73
C GLU A 59 10.81 -2.19 3.86
N ARG A 60 10.46 -1.64 2.70
CA ARG A 60 11.37 -0.90 1.83
C ARG A 60 11.93 0.32 2.55
N LYS A 61 11.07 1.15 3.15
CA LYS A 61 11.50 2.35 3.90
C LYS A 61 12.39 2.01 5.10
N LYS A 62 12.12 0.91 5.80
CA LYS A 62 13.00 0.42 6.89
C LYS A 62 14.37 0.02 6.34
N THR A 63 14.39 -0.78 5.27
CA THR A 63 15.61 -1.23 4.59
C THR A 63 16.44 -0.05 4.08
N GLU A 64 15.81 0.97 3.50
CA GLU A 64 16.45 2.18 3.00
C GLU A 64 17.14 2.97 4.12
N ARG A 65 16.49 3.11 5.28
CA ARG A 65 17.10 3.74 6.47
C ARG A 65 18.31 2.96 6.97
N SER A 66 18.20 1.64 7.11
CA SER A 66 19.32 0.80 7.54
C SER A 66 20.49 0.84 6.56
N LYS A 67 20.19 0.76 5.25
CA LYS A 67 21.20 0.91 4.20
C LYS A 67 21.96 2.22 4.35
N LYS A 68 21.23 3.34 4.44
CA LYS A 68 21.83 4.66 4.63
C LYS A 68 22.71 4.71 5.86
N PHE A 69 22.23 4.21 7.01
CA PHE A 69 23.01 4.17 8.24
C PHE A 69 24.36 3.43 8.07
N PHE A 70 24.34 2.21 7.52
CA PHE A 70 25.58 1.43 7.35
C PHE A 70 26.49 2.00 6.25
N THR A 71 25.94 2.60 5.20
CA THR A 71 26.73 3.32 4.19
C THR A 71 27.43 4.53 4.80
N ASP A 72 26.71 5.34 5.58
CA ASP A 72 27.27 6.51 6.27
C ASP A 72 28.34 6.09 7.29
N LEU A 73 28.11 4.98 8.01
CA LEU A 73 29.07 4.41 8.97
C LEU A 73 30.34 3.90 8.28
N MET A 74 30.21 3.18 7.17
CA MET A 74 31.35 2.70 6.37
C MET A 74 32.17 3.87 5.83
N ALA A 75 31.53 4.94 5.36
CA ALA A 75 32.21 6.14 4.88
C ALA A 75 32.98 6.87 5.98
N LYS A 76 32.50 6.82 7.22
CA LYS A 76 33.14 7.45 8.37
C LYS A 76 34.31 6.62 8.92
N GLU A 77 34.05 5.35 9.23
CA GLU A 77 34.99 4.49 9.94
C GLU A 77 35.95 3.75 8.99
N HIS A 78 35.64 3.70 7.69
CA HIS A 78 36.39 2.96 6.66
C HIS A 78 36.49 1.45 6.94
N VAL A 79 35.62 0.92 7.81
CA VAL A 79 35.54 -0.50 8.17
C VAL A 79 34.14 -1.02 7.81
N PRO A 80 34.04 -2.14 7.06
CA PRO A 80 32.76 -2.77 6.79
C PRO A 80 32.09 -3.27 8.08
N THR A 81 30.78 -3.08 8.20
CA THR A 81 30.02 -3.65 9.31
C THR A 81 29.47 -5.02 8.92
N MET A 82 29.74 -6.02 9.75
CA MET A 82 29.17 -7.35 9.61
C MET A 82 27.88 -7.45 10.43
N ILE A 83 26.83 -8.03 9.85
CA ILE A 83 25.54 -8.23 10.51
C ILE A 83 25.09 -9.67 10.38
N ASN A 84 24.31 -10.13 11.35
CA ASN A 84 23.59 -11.38 11.27
C ASN A 84 22.10 -11.09 10.99
N PRO A 85 21.61 -11.24 9.75
CA PRO A 85 20.27 -10.82 9.34
C PRO A 85 19.15 -11.77 9.81
N LYS A 86 19.48 -12.86 10.51
CA LYS A 86 18.49 -13.82 11.01
C LYS A 86 17.68 -13.21 12.17
N PRO A 87 16.45 -13.69 12.40
CA PRO A 87 15.70 -13.33 13.61
C PRO A 87 16.56 -13.62 14.85
N CYS A 88 16.72 -12.63 15.74
CA CYS A 88 17.59 -12.70 16.91
C CYS A 88 19.09 -12.91 16.61
N GLY A 89 19.55 -12.69 15.37
CA GLY A 89 20.96 -12.89 14.98
C GLY A 89 21.94 -12.03 15.79
N HIS A 90 21.52 -10.83 16.21
CA HIS A 90 22.31 -9.97 17.09
C HIS A 90 22.50 -10.54 18.52
N LEU A 91 21.67 -11.52 18.93
CA LEU A 91 21.80 -12.22 20.21
C LEU A 91 22.72 -13.44 20.14
N CYS A 92 23.13 -13.86 18.94
CA CYS A 92 23.99 -15.02 18.74
C CYS A 92 25.45 -14.57 18.61
N CYS A 93 26.34 -15.10 19.46
CA CYS A 93 27.78 -14.83 19.42
C CYS A 93 28.57 -15.87 18.58
N CYS A 94 27.87 -16.79 17.90
CA CYS A 94 28.49 -17.95 17.28
C CYS A 94 28.54 -17.84 15.75
N THR A 95 29.74 -17.98 15.17
CA THR A 95 29.94 -18.19 13.72
C THR A 95 29.72 -19.68 13.38
N ILE A 96 28.49 -20.15 13.51
CA ILE A 96 28.09 -21.52 13.15
C ILE A 96 27.30 -21.52 11.85
N THR A 97 27.28 -22.67 11.15
CA THR A 97 26.46 -22.88 9.96
C THR A 97 24.99 -22.56 10.25
N GLY A 98 24.40 -21.65 9.47
CA GLY A 98 23.06 -21.08 9.65
C GLY A 98 23.00 -19.73 10.38
N CYS A 99 24.13 -19.24 10.89
CA CYS A 99 24.29 -17.95 11.58
C CYS A 99 25.36 -17.07 10.92
N GLU A 100 25.53 -17.20 9.60
CA GLU A 100 26.57 -16.51 8.85
C GLU A 100 26.34 -14.99 8.87
N GLU A 101 27.43 -14.26 9.07
CA GLU A 101 27.42 -12.81 8.93
C GLU A 101 27.49 -12.40 7.45
N GLU A 102 26.80 -11.32 7.13
CA GLU A 102 26.86 -10.66 5.83
C GLU A 102 27.32 -9.21 6.02
N GLU A 103 28.04 -8.67 5.05
CA GLU A 103 28.37 -7.25 5.03
C GLU A 103 27.07 -6.42 4.89
N ALA A 104 26.88 -5.46 5.78
CA ALA A 104 25.62 -4.76 5.97
C ALA A 104 25.14 -4.00 4.73
N VAL A 105 26.03 -3.23 4.07
CA VAL A 105 25.68 -2.44 2.88
C VAL A 105 25.24 -3.35 1.73
N SER A 106 25.96 -4.45 1.51
CA SER A 106 25.64 -5.50 0.54
C SER A 106 24.30 -6.15 0.84
N PHE A 107 24.07 -6.57 2.09
CA PHE A 107 22.79 -7.16 2.51
C PHE A 107 21.62 -6.22 2.26
N TYR A 108 21.69 -4.98 2.75
CA TYR A 108 20.59 -4.03 2.60
C TYR A 108 20.39 -3.59 1.15
N THR A 109 21.45 -3.57 0.32
CA THR A 109 21.34 -3.31 -1.12
C THR A 109 20.58 -4.43 -1.85
N LYS A 110 20.92 -5.70 -1.59
CA LYS A 110 20.18 -6.84 -2.15
C LYS A 110 18.73 -6.86 -1.68
N ARG A 111 18.50 -6.60 -0.37
CA ARG A 111 17.16 -6.56 0.22
C ARG A 111 16.31 -5.44 -0.39
N GLU A 112 16.88 -4.25 -0.58
CA GLU A 112 16.19 -3.13 -1.22
C GLU A 112 15.75 -3.47 -2.65
N ALA A 113 16.65 -4.06 -3.45
CA ALA A 113 16.34 -4.48 -4.82
C ALA A 113 15.21 -5.51 -4.87
N LYS A 114 15.26 -6.51 -3.98
CA LYS A 114 14.21 -7.53 -3.86
C LYS A 114 12.85 -6.90 -3.50
N LEU A 115 12.82 -5.99 -2.52
CA LEU A 115 11.58 -5.31 -2.12
C LEU A 115 11.01 -4.41 -3.21
N LYS A 116 11.87 -3.73 -4.00
CA LYS A 116 11.43 -2.95 -5.17
C LYS A 116 10.77 -3.83 -6.23
N GLU A 117 11.35 -5.00 -6.51
CA GLU A 117 10.80 -5.94 -7.48
C GLU A 117 9.49 -6.57 -7.00
N GLU A 118 9.41 -6.99 -5.73
CA GLU A 118 8.16 -7.51 -5.14
C GLU A 118 7.06 -6.44 -5.13
N TYR A 119 7.40 -5.19 -4.82
CA TYR A 119 6.46 -4.07 -4.87
C TYR A 119 5.92 -3.85 -6.27
N ARG A 120 6.79 -3.88 -7.30
CA ARG A 120 6.38 -3.74 -8.71
C ARG A 120 5.40 -4.85 -9.11
N LYS A 121 5.72 -6.11 -8.81
CA LYS A 121 4.86 -7.27 -9.09
C LYS A 121 3.51 -7.19 -8.37
N GLU A 122 3.47 -6.72 -7.13
CA GLU A 122 2.22 -6.56 -6.39
C GLU A 122 1.39 -5.41 -6.96
N LYS A 123 2.03 -4.28 -7.31
CA LYS A 123 1.36 -3.09 -7.90
C LYS A 123 0.60 -3.43 -9.18
N GLU A 124 1.16 -4.28 -10.04
CA GLU A 124 0.51 -4.76 -11.27
C GLU A 124 -0.79 -5.53 -11.00
N LYS A 125 -0.93 -6.14 -9.82
CA LYS A 125 -2.06 -6.99 -9.45
C LYS A 125 -3.06 -6.30 -8.51
N VAL A 126 -2.84 -5.04 -8.12
CA VAL A 126 -3.74 -4.33 -7.18
C VAL A 126 -5.16 -4.24 -7.75
N HIS A 127 -5.29 -3.89 -9.03
CA HIS A 127 -6.59 -3.71 -9.69
C HIS A 127 -7.38 -5.02 -9.86
N THR A 128 -6.78 -6.19 -9.62
CA THR A 128 -7.47 -7.49 -9.69
C THR A 128 -8.10 -7.91 -8.37
N LYS A 129 -7.97 -7.11 -7.30
CA LYS A 129 -8.46 -7.40 -5.95
C LYS A 129 -9.46 -6.33 -5.47
N PRO A 130 -10.61 -6.16 -6.14
CA PRO A 130 -11.64 -5.19 -5.74
C PRO A 130 -12.26 -5.56 -4.40
N LEU A 131 -12.53 -4.56 -3.57
CA LEU A 131 -13.06 -4.74 -2.23
C LEU A 131 -14.60 -4.73 -2.17
N GLY A 132 -15.28 -4.40 -3.27
CA GLY A 132 -16.72 -4.14 -3.25
C GLY A 132 -17.06 -2.80 -2.57
N MET A 133 -16.13 -1.85 -2.65
CA MET A 133 -16.25 -0.51 -2.07
C MET A 133 -15.77 0.52 -3.09
N ALA A 134 -16.30 1.74 -3.04
CA ALA A 134 -15.89 2.84 -3.91
C ALA A 134 -16.03 4.21 -3.23
N PHE A 135 -15.25 5.17 -3.71
CA PHE A 135 -15.49 6.59 -3.46
C PHE A 135 -16.19 7.20 -4.68
N VAL A 136 -17.31 7.87 -4.46
CA VAL A 136 -18.09 8.50 -5.54
C VAL A 136 -18.17 9.99 -5.28
N THR A 137 -17.68 10.79 -6.23
CA THR A 137 -17.64 12.25 -6.16
C THR A 137 -18.73 12.85 -7.02
N PHE A 138 -19.60 13.64 -6.41
CA PHE A 138 -20.74 14.31 -7.02
C PHE A 138 -20.39 15.76 -7.37
N GLN A 139 -21.17 16.36 -8.29
CA GLN A 139 -20.95 17.75 -8.69
C GLN A 139 -21.20 18.75 -7.54
N ASN A 140 -22.27 18.53 -6.76
CA ASN A 140 -22.76 19.46 -5.73
C ASN A 140 -22.93 18.80 -4.36
N GLU A 141 -22.74 19.56 -3.29
CA GLU A 141 -22.85 19.07 -1.89
C GLU A 141 -24.26 18.59 -1.54
N ALA A 142 -25.28 19.26 -2.09
CA ALA A 142 -26.69 18.91 -1.88
C ALA A 142 -27.02 17.47 -2.30
N MET A 143 -26.27 16.90 -3.24
CA MET A 143 -26.47 15.53 -3.73
C MET A 143 -25.95 14.46 -2.75
N THR A 144 -25.18 14.85 -1.74
CA THR A 144 -24.61 13.94 -0.74
C THR A 144 -25.44 13.83 0.55
N ALA A 145 -26.51 14.61 0.65
CA ALA A 145 -27.35 14.75 1.84
C ALA A 145 -28.67 13.95 1.77
N VAL A 146 -28.83 13.10 0.73
CA VAL A 146 -30.02 12.28 0.48
C VAL A 146 -29.86 10.89 1.09
#